data_AF-A0A2V5WA14-F1
#
_entry.id   AF-A0A2V5WA14-F1
#
_cell.length_a   1.000
_cell.length_b   1.000
_cell.length_c   1.000
_cell.angle_alpha   90.00
_cell.angle_beta   90.00
_cell.angle_gamma   90.00
#
_symmetry.space_group_name_H-M   'P 1'
#
loop_
_entity.id
_entity.type
_entity.pdbx_description
1 polymer ?
#
loop_
_entity_poly.entity_id
_entity_poly.type
_entity_poly.pdbx_seq_one_letter_code
_entity_poly.pdbx_strand_id
1 'polypeptide(L)'
;MKTLVPPVPGGTAAKRLTRLLFVRAAAALLAFWVAGSCLAGDAVFSNDGQRVYAIGNADNKQVLREINLTEQTSRTISLSQLPSQQPLLGITRSDGDKLFCVTEKNIWTFDPGSNRLTKVCGSPKGGRYWRIAYDPQSHTIVVTGTGERGPLFLYKNGLVSVYVRRHDAISSPVFAADGTFFYSEIGDLWSGQIENNEGTYSLTADRYLPLAYLETANTTPSGMGVSDIAPVKDSVYVQLFRMGGSGWGAMFQVPRSPPKEQRASGMGQVAQFELTRWKELLEGLKPLGENDHPACLCASPDETRVYYTNEGKDYLITNGQTAELHLTKAATMTNAQVSSKEPAPVATDVTPPSETDIQYGIDVVQKQVAAMSARDVDTLVSLYGDNVDYLDKGNVSSDVVRKELQAYFDKWPVVKWEVKGVIQSRLVGQSNYNVNFAVVFEVSNPATKKRVAGTATETEMLAPDASGNKKIISQHEKVTISHRSDGKP
;
A
#
# COMPACT_ATOMS: atom_id res chain seq x y z
N MET A 1 62.76 10.76 45.25
CA MET A 1 61.64 11.71 45.07
C MET A 1 61.96 12.66 43.93
N LYS A 2 61.36 12.44 42.75
CA LYS A 2 61.27 13.43 41.68
C LYS A 2 59.88 13.28 41.07
N THR A 3 59.09 14.32 41.23
CA THR A 3 57.78 14.52 40.61
C THR A 3 57.96 14.67 39.10
N LEU A 4 57.24 13.85 38.32
CA LEU A 4 57.07 14.01 36.88
C LEU A 4 55.58 14.07 36.60
N VAL A 5 55.14 15.28 36.25
CA VAL A 5 53.81 15.61 35.74
C VAL A 5 53.65 14.97 34.34
N PRO A 6 52.55 14.27 34.03
CA PRO A 6 52.33 13.77 32.68
C PRO A 6 51.88 14.91 31.74
N PRO A 7 52.32 14.92 30.48
CA PRO A 7 51.83 15.88 29.50
C PRO A 7 50.43 15.51 29.03
N VAL A 8 49.59 16.54 28.85
CA VAL A 8 48.28 16.44 28.19
C VAL A 8 48.49 16.24 26.69
N PRO A 9 47.98 15.17 26.05
CA PRO A 9 47.83 15.12 24.61
C PRO A 9 46.47 15.71 24.24
N GLY A 10 46.50 16.98 23.84
CA GLY A 10 45.41 17.60 23.11
C GLY A 10 45.29 17.02 21.69
N GLY A 11 44.05 16.98 21.19
CA GLY A 11 43.78 17.10 19.77
C GLY A 11 44.02 15.87 18.89
N THR A 12 43.37 14.73 19.13
CA THR A 12 43.16 13.72 18.06
C THR A 12 41.95 12.80 18.23
N ALA A 13 40.94 13.17 19.03
CA ALA A 13 39.71 12.38 19.17
C ALA A 13 38.69 12.64 18.02
N ALA A 14 38.69 13.84 17.44
CA ALA A 14 37.68 14.24 16.45
C ALA A 14 37.88 13.63 15.05
N LYS A 15 39.10 13.20 14.67
CA LYS A 15 39.38 12.61 13.34
C LYS A 15 39.30 11.08 13.30
N ARG A 16 39.31 10.40 14.47
CA ARG A 16 39.12 8.93 14.54
C ARG A 16 37.66 8.52 14.61
N LEU A 17 36.76 9.35 15.14
CA LEU A 17 35.32 9.09 15.12
C LEU A 17 34.73 9.19 13.70
N THR A 18 35.24 10.08 12.84
CA THR A 18 34.75 10.24 11.47
C THR A 18 35.16 9.07 10.56
N ARG A 19 36.32 8.43 10.82
CA ARG A 19 36.72 7.22 10.06
C ARG A 19 35.96 5.96 10.48
N LEU A 20 35.51 5.83 11.73
CA LEU A 20 34.73 4.66 12.16
C LEU A 20 33.29 4.68 11.66
N LEU A 21 32.68 5.87 11.50
CA LEU A 21 31.35 6.03 10.91
C LEU A 21 31.31 5.75 9.41
N PHE A 22 32.38 6.09 8.68
CA PHE A 22 32.47 5.80 7.23
C PHE A 22 32.74 4.32 6.91
N VAL A 23 33.42 3.58 7.80
CA VAL A 23 33.71 2.15 7.58
C VAL A 23 32.48 1.26 7.81
N ARG A 24 31.53 1.67 8.66
CA ARG A 24 30.26 0.92 8.85
C ARG A 24 29.24 1.16 7.73
N ALA A 25 29.18 2.35 7.16
CA ALA A 25 28.38 2.60 5.95
C ALA A 25 28.95 1.85 4.74
N ALA A 26 30.27 1.76 4.59
CA ALA A 26 30.90 1.06 3.47
C ALA A 26 30.76 -0.47 3.54
N ALA A 27 30.76 -1.08 4.74
CA ALA A 27 30.56 -2.52 4.88
C ALA A 27 29.11 -2.95 4.58
N ALA A 28 28.12 -2.13 4.94
CA ALA A 28 26.73 -2.33 4.53
C ALA A 28 26.51 -2.06 3.03
N LEU A 29 27.30 -1.18 2.41
CA LEU A 29 27.23 -0.91 0.97
C LEU A 29 27.96 -1.95 0.10
N LEU A 30 29.04 -2.56 0.57
CA LEU A 30 29.79 -3.58 -0.20
C LEU A 30 29.18 -4.99 -0.14
N ALA A 31 28.46 -5.34 0.93
CA ALA A 31 27.76 -6.64 1.01
C ALA A 31 26.55 -6.74 0.06
N PHE A 32 26.07 -5.61 -0.49
CA PHE A 32 24.93 -5.56 -1.42
C PHE A 32 25.33 -5.28 -2.88
N TRP A 33 26.63 -5.08 -3.17
CA TRP A 33 27.09 -4.72 -4.52
C TRP A 33 27.57 -5.89 -5.38
N VAL A 34 27.54 -7.12 -4.86
CA VAL A 34 27.83 -8.35 -5.62
C VAL A 34 26.70 -9.36 -5.46
N ALA A 35 25.49 -8.96 -5.83
CA ALA A 35 24.40 -9.88 -6.13
C ALA A 35 23.90 -9.55 -7.54
N GLY A 36 24.68 -9.98 -8.54
CA GLY A 36 24.11 -10.20 -9.86
C GLY A 36 22.94 -11.16 -9.71
N SER A 37 21.75 -10.72 -10.14
CA SER A 37 20.52 -11.53 -10.19
C SER A 37 19.87 -11.82 -8.83
N CYS A 38 19.44 -10.80 -8.09
CA CYS A 38 18.40 -11.01 -7.07
C CYS A 38 17.07 -11.30 -7.82
N LEU A 39 16.74 -12.58 -8.00
CA LEU A 39 15.39 -13.01 -8.38
C LEU A 39 14.48 -12.57 -7.23
N ALA A 40 13.71 -11.49 -7.42
CA ALA A 40 12.76 -11.04 -6.42
C ALA A 40 11.64 -12.10 -6.31
N GLY A 41 11.59 -12.81 -5.18
CA GLY A 41 10.33 -13.38 -4.71
C GLY A 41 9.43 -12.22 -4.32
N ASP A 42 8.37 -11.99 -5.08
CA ASP A 42 7.25 -11.16 -4.62
C ASP A 42 5.99 -11.57 -5.38
N ALA A 43 4.91 -11.81 -4.64
CA ALA A 43 3.64 -12.26 -5.16
C ALA A 43 2.49 -11.61 -4.39
N VAL A 44 1.32 -11.53 -5.03
CA VAL A 44 0.13 -10.99 -4.38
C VAL A 44 -1.14 -11.61 -4.93
N PHE A 45 -2.12 -11.82 -4.07
CA PHE A 45 -3.48 -12.15 -4.49
C PHE A 45 -4.20 -10.91 -5.04
N SER A 46 -5.10 -11.12 -6.02
CA SER A 46 -6.15 -10.15 -6.33
C SER A 46 -7.09 -9.94 -5.13
N ASN A 47 -7.82 -8.82 -5.11
CA ASN A 47 -8.75 -8.51 -4.02
C ASN A 47 -9.89 -9.53 -3.87
N ASP A 48 -10.34 -10.13 -4.97
CA ASP A 48 -11.33 -11.22 -4.96
C ASP A 48 -10.73 -12.59 -4.56
N GLY A 49 -9.40 -12.66 -4.40
CA GLY A 49 -8.66 -13.88 -4.08
C GLY A 49 -8.73 -14.96 -5.17
N GLN A 50 -9.14 -14.64 -6.40
CA GLN A 50 -9.24 -15.62 -7.50
C GLN A 50 -7.95 -15.73 -8.31
N ARG A 51 -7.07 -14.74 -8.21
CA ARG A 51 -5.83 -14.68 -8.98
C ARG A 51 -4.63 -14.43 -8.09
N VAL A 52 -3.47 -14.90 -8.54
CA VAL A 52 -2.17 -14.56 -7.98
C VAL A 52 -1.33 -13.91 -9.07
N TYR A 53 -0.66 -12.81 -8.72
CA TYR A 53 0.32 -12.14 -9.55
C TYR A 53 1.69 -12.31 -8.91
N ALA A 54 2.62 -12.97 -9.60
CA ALA A 54 3.96 -13.23 -9.11
C ALA A 54 5.02 -12.65 -10.05
N ILE A 55 6.01 -11.97 -9.50
CA ILE A 55 7.18 -11.55 -10.27
C ILE A 55 7.95 -12.81 -10.69
N GLY A 56 8.25 -12.92 -11.98
CA GLY A 56 8.90 -14.10 -12.55
C GLY A 56 9.94 -13.75 -13.59
N ASN A 57 10.48 -14.79 -14.22
CA ASN A 57 11.43 -14.68 -15.31
C ASN A 57 10.95 -15.55 -16.48
N ALA A 58 10.99 -14.99 -17.69
CA ALA A 58 10.82 -15.73 -18.94
C ALA A 58 11.87 -15.24 -19.94
N ASP A 59 12.61 -16.17 -20.56
CA ASP A 59 13.65 -15.89 -21.54
C ASP A 59 14.70 -14.87 -21.06
N ASN A 60 15.14 -15.00 -19.81
CA ASN A 60 16.07 -14.08 -19.12
C ASN A 60 15.55 -12.64 -18.98
N LYS A 61 14.24 -12.43 -19.11
CA LYS A 61 13.59 -11.15 -18.88
C LYS A 61 12.61 -11.26 -17.71
N GLN A 62 12.58 -10.21 -16.89
CA GLN A 62 11.58 -10.13 -15.84
C GLN A 62 10.19 -9.98 -16.44
N VAL A 63 9.24 -10.71 -15.90
CA VAL A 63 7.83 -10.74 -16.31
C VAL A 63 6.93 -10.74 -15.08
N LEU A 64 5.65 -10.45 -15.28
CA LEU A 64 4.63 -10.73 -14.29
C LEU A 64 3.86 -11.98 -14.71
N ARG A 65 3.80 -12.98 -13.84
CA ARG A 65 2.99 -14.20 -14.06
C ARG A 65 1.65 -14.00 -13.38
N GLU A 66 0.57 -14.10 -14.14
CA GLU A 66 -0.79 -14.13 -13.62
C GLU A 66 -1.27 -15.58 -13.59
N ILE A 67 -1.79 -15.99 -12.44
CA ILE A 67 -2.27 -17.34 -12.18
C ILE A 67 -3.75 -17.23 -11.83
N ASN A 68 -4.62 -17.84 -12.62
CA ASN A 68 -6.03 -17.99 -12.30
C ASN A 68 -6.20 -19.26 -11.47
N LEU A 69 -6.57 -19.12 -10.20
CA LEU A 69 -6.69 -20.24 -9.27
C LEU A 69 -7.90 -21.12 -9.57
N THR A 70 -8.99 -20.54 -10.09
CA THR A 70 -10.22 -21.25 -10.42
C THR A 70 -10.03 -22.13 -11.66
N GLU A 71 -9.43 -21.57 -12.70
CA GLU A 71 -9.19 -22.28 -13.96
C GLU A 71 -7.89 -23.11 -13.95
N GLN A 72 -7.04 -22.92 -12.93
CA GLN A 72 -5.67 -23.44 -12.89
C GLN A 72 -4.91 -23.15 -14.18
N THR A 73 -5.00 -21.91 -14.64
CA THR A 73 -4.28 -21.42 -15.81
C THR A 73 -3.24 -20.39 -15.40
N SER A 74 -2.19 -20.26 -16.20
CA SER A 74 -1.23 -19.17 -16.05
C SER A 74 -0.95 -18.47 -17.38
N ARG A 75 -0.69 -17.17 -17.30
CA ARG A 75 -0.19 -16.38 -18.43
C ARG A 75 0.98 -15.50 -18.00
N THR A 76 1.86 -15.24 -18.96
CA THR A 76 3.01 -14.34 -18.78
C THR A 76 2.69 -12.98 -19.36
N ILE A 77 2.91 -11.93 -18.56
CA ILE A 77 2.71 -10.54 -18.94
C ILE A 77 4.08 -9.88 -19.07
N SER A 78 4.33 -9.31 -20.25
CA SER A 78 5.56 -8.57 -20.54
C SER A 78 5.61 -7.26 -19.77
N LEU A 79 6.76 -6.99 -19.14
CA LEU A 79 7.03 -5.72 -18.44
C LEU A 79 7.83 -4.73 -19.31
N SER A 80 7.67 -4.79 -20.64
CA SER A 80 8.41 -3.94 -21.59
C SER A 80 8.19 -2.43 -21.43
N GLN A 81 7.19 -2.02 -20.65
CA GLN A 81 6.94 -0.62 -20.29
C GLN A 81 7.92 -0.09 -19.23
N LEU A 82 8.60 -0.98 -18.49
CA LEU A 82 9.64 -0.59 -17.55
C LEU A 82 10.94 -0.24 -18.28
N PRO A 83 11.69 0.76 -17.81
CA PRO A 83 13.06 0.99 -18.28
C PRO A 83 13.92 -0.27 -18.10
N SER A 84 14.79 -0.56 -19.07
CA SER A 84 15.63 -1.78 -19.12
C SER A 84 16.57 -2.01 -17.93
N GLN A 85 16.71 -1.03 -17.03
CA GLN A 85 17.53 -1.09 -15.82
C GLN A 85 16.72 -0.90 -14.52
N GLN A 86 15.40 -1.05 -14.58
CA GLN A 86 14.52 -0.89 -13.42
C GLN A 86 13.59 -2.10 -13.28
N PRO A 87 14.12 -3.24 -12.81
CA PRO A 87 13.28 -4.39 -12.49
C PRO A 87 12.30 -4.02 -11.37
N LEU A 88 11.13 -4.66 -11.38
CA LEU A 88 10.26 -4.72 -10.22
C LEU A 88 11.01 -5.40 -9.08
N LEU A 89 10.95 -4.77 -7.92
CA LEU A 89 11.48 -5.26 -6.66
C LEU A 89 10.37 -5.69 -5.72
N GLY A 90 9.13 -5.28 -5.99
CA GLY A 90 7.98 -5.82 -5.30
C GLY A 90 6.63 -5.47 -5.89
N ILE A 91 5.60 -6.17 -5.41
CA ILE A 91 4.22 -6.06 -5.85
C ILE A 91 3.25 -6.19 -4.66
N THR A 92 2.18 -5.42 -4.66
CA THR A 92 1.13 -5.52 -3.67
C THR A 92 -0.23 -5.11 -4.25
N ARG A 93 -1.31 -5.35 -3.52
CA ARG A 93 -2.67 -5.04 -3.94
C ARG A 93 -2.99 -3.56 -3.72
N SER A 94 -4.19 -3.15 -4.09
CA SER A 94 -4.73 -1.83 -3.78
C SER A 94 -6.18 -1.97 -3.32
N ASP A 95 -6.87 -0.86 -3.12
CA ASP A 95 -8.33 -0.86 -2.89
C ASP A 95 -9.15 -1.24 -4.12
N GLY A 96 -8.58 -1.10 -5.31
CA GLY A 96 -9.26 -1.43 -6.57
C GLY A 96 -8.59 -2.60 -7.29
N ASP A 97 -8.94 -2.76 -8.55
CA ASP A 97 -8.46 -3.87 -9.39
C ASP A 97 -6.99 -3.72 -9.85
N LYS A 98 -6.36 -2.61 -9.48
CA LYS A 98 -4.95 -2.35 -9.80
C LYS A 98 -4.03 -2.90 -8.72
N LEU A 99 -2.82 -3.23 -9.14
CA LEU A 99 -1.74 -3.61 -8.25
C LEU A 99 -0.77 -2.44 -8.12
N PHE A 100 -0.15 -2.29 -6.97
CA PHE A 100 1.00 -1.41 -6.81
C PHE A 100 2.27 -2.23 -6.99
N CYS A 101 3.23 -1.68 -7.73
CA CYS A 101 4.53 -2.29 -7.89
C CYS A 101 5.61 -1.26 -7.59
N VAL A 102 6.82 -1.73 -7.26
CA VAL A 102 7.93 -0.84 -6.98
C VAL A 102 9.17 -1.24 -7.77
N THR A 103 9.87 -0.26 -8.34
CA THR A 103 11.26 -0.39 -8.81
C THR A 103 12.16 0.40 -7.87
N GLU A 104 13.48 0.28 -8.02
CA GLU A 104 14.42 1.03 -7.18
C GLU A 104 14.12 2.54 -7.13
N LYS A 105 13.55 3.11 -8.20
CA LYS A 105 13.34 4.56 -8.34
C LYS A 105 11.90 5.02 -8.32
N ASN A 106 10.93 4.12 -8.46
CA ASN A 106 9.56 4.54 -8.73
C ASN A 106 8.55 3.56 -8.11
N ILE A 107 7.47 4.14 -7.60
CA ILE A 107 6.22 3.41 -7.36
C ILE A 107 5.42 3.45 -8.66
N TRP A 108 4.82 2.33 -9.02
CA TRP A 108 3.97 2.14 -10.18
C TRP A 108 2.62 1.56 -9.76
N THR A 109 1.61 1.79 -10.60
CA THR A 109 0.41 0.96 -10.62
C THR A 109 0.44 0.09 -11.86
N PHE A 110 0.04 -1.16 -11.73
CA PHE A 110 -0.19 -2.10 -12.81
C PHE A 110 -1.69 -2.39 -12.89
N ASP A 111 -2.25 -2.25 -14.08
CA ASP A 111 -3.63 -2.61 -14.38
C ASP A 111 -3.64 -3.95 -15.15
N PRO A 112 -4.10 -5.06 -14.53
CA PRO A 112 -4.16 -6.37 -15.18
C PRO A 112 -5.12 -6.46 -16.36
N GLY A 113 -6.15 -5.61 -16.41
CA GLY A 113 -7.12 -5.60 -17.50
C GLY A 113 -6.54 -5.03 -18.78
N SER A 114 -5.76 -3.95 -18.66
CA SER A 114 -5.12 -3.28 -19.81
C SER A 114 -3.64 -3.64 -19.99
N ASN A 115 -3.05 -4.43 -19.09
CA ASN A 115 -1.61 -4.69 -18.98
C ASN A 115 -0.77 -3.40 -18.92
N ARG A 116 -1.30 -2.31 -18.35
CA ARG A 116 -0.66 -0.99 -18.36
C ARG A 116 0.06 -0.71 -17.04
N LEU A 117 1.31 -0.25 -17.14
CA LEU A 117 2.05 0.33 -16.02
C LEU A 117 1.94 1.87 -16.04
N THR A 118 1.59 2.46 -14.89
CA THR A 118 1.51 3.91 -14.72
C THR A 118 2.37 4.34 -13.55
N LYS A 119 3.33 5.22 -13.78
CA LYS A 119 4.19 5.76 -12.72
C LYS A 119 3.35 6.59 -11.76
N VAL A 120 3.52 6.32 -10.47
CA VAL A 120 2.83 7.03 -9.38
C VAL A 120 3.73 8.15 -8.86
N CYS A 121 4.90 7.81 -8.33
CA CYS A 121 5.88 8.79 -7.85
C CYS A 121 7.30 8.21 -7.85
N GLY A 122 8.29 9.09 -7.73
CA GLY A 122 9.70 8.70 -7.62
C GLY A 122 10.13 8.40 -6.18
N SER A 123 11.33 7.84 -6.01
CA SER A 123 12.02 7.74 -4.73
C SER A 123 12.45 9.12 -4.22
N PRO A 124 12.62 9.31 -2.89
CA PRO A 124 13.28 10.49 -2.35
C PRO A 124 14.66 10.71 -2.99
N LYS A 125 15.14 11.96 -2.97
CA LYS A 125 16.44 12.32 -3.53
C LYS A 125 17.56 11.47 -2.89
N GLY A 126 18.39 10.84 -3.71
CA GLY A 126 19.45 9.93 -3.25
C GLY A 126 18.96 8.58 -2.71
N GLY A 127 17.65 8.41 -2.57
CA GLY A 127 17.02 7.20 -2.05
C GLY A 127 16.76 6.12 -3.10
N ARG A 128 16.32 4.97 -2.58
CA ARG A 128 15.97 3.76 -3.33
C ARG A 128 14.78 3.08 -2.65
N TYR A 129 13.99 2.33 -3.39
CA TYR A 129 12.97 1.43 -2.83
C TYR A 129 13.38 -0.04 -2.98
N TRP A 130 12.81 -0.92 -2.15
CA TRP A 130 13.14 -2.35 -2.15
C TRP A 130 11.90 -3.26 -2.14
N ARG A 131 10.89 -2.95 -1.33
CA ARG A 131 9.65 -3.75 -1.21
C ARG A 131 8.46 -2.85 -0.95
N ILE A 132 7.26 -3.39 -1.13
CA ILE A 132 5.99 -2.66 -1.07
C ILE A 132 4.91 -3.52 -0.41
N ALA A 133 4.04 -2.90 0.37
CA ALA A 133 2.94 -3.56 1.06
C ALA A 133 1.71 -2.66 1.07
N TYR A 134 0.53 -3.28 1.10
CA TYR A 134 -0.74 -2.60 1.22
C TYR A 134 -1.32 -2.82 2.62
N ASP A 135 -1.68 -1.74 3.30
CA ASP A 135 -2.37 -1.77 4.59
C ASP A 135 -3.90 -1.75 4.37
N PRO A 136 -4.60 -2.86 4.65
CA PRO A 136 -6.05 -2.93 4.49
C PRO A 136 -6.86 -2.10 5.48
N GLN A 137 -6.29 -1.71 6.62
CA GLN A 137 -7.00 -0.93 7.63
C GLN A 137 -6.97 0.55 7.29
N SER A 138 -5.81 1.05 6.84
CA SER A 138 -5.63 2.47 6.55
C SER A 138 -5.80 2.83 5.08
N HIS A 139 -5.93 1.85 4.19
CA HIS A 139 -6.00 2.03 2.74
C HIS A 139 -4.76 2.75 2.20
N THR A 140 -3.58 2.31 2.65
CA THR A 140 -2.30 2.95 2.30
C THR A 140 -1.29 1.96 1.75
N ILE A 141 -0.32 2.51 1.02
CA ILE A 141 0.80 1.76 0.50
C ILE A 141 2.02 2.09 1.33
N VAL A 142 2.71 1.07 1.83
CA VAL A 142 3.97 1.19 2.54
C VAL A 142 5.09 0.69 1.65
N VAL A 143 6.19 1.42 1.60
CA VAL A 143 7.38 1.07 0.81
C VAL A 143 8.60 1.11 1.70
N THR A 144 9.41 0.05 1.64
CA THR A 144 10.73 0.04 2.28
C THR A 144 11.78 0.58 1.32
N GLY A 145 12.78 1.27 1.85
CA GLY A 145 13.72 2.00 1.03
C GLY A 145 14.94 2.50 1.78
N THR A 146 15.68 3.39 1.12
CA THR A 146 16.63 4.29 1.75
C THR A 146 16.18 5.72 1.52
N GLY A 147 16.28 6.55 2.54
CA GLY A 147 16.13 7.99 2.42
C GLY A 147 16.61 8.72 3.67
N GLU A 148 16.69 10.04 3.57
CA GLU A 148 17.27 10.90 4.62
C GLU A 148 16.59 10.76 5.99
N ARG A 149 15.32 10.33 6.01
CA ARG A 149 14.48 10.23 7.21
C ARG A 149 14.18 8.80 7.66
N GLY A 150 14.85 7.80 7.07
CA GLY A 150 14.75 6.40 7.49
C GLY A 150 14.35 5.43 6.37
N PRO A 151 14.13 4.15 6.73
CA PRO A 151 13.97 3.06 5.76
C PRO A 151 12.52 2.81 5.32
N LEU A 152 11.54 3.58 5.80
CA LEU A 152 10.13 3.29 5.62
C LEU A 152 9.34 4.53 5.18
N PHE A 153 8.50 4.35 4.18
CA PHE A 153 7.67 5.39 3.59
C PHE A 153 6.23 4.92 3.47
N LEU A 154 5.29 5.85 3.64
CA LEU A 154 3.87 5.63 3.45
C LEU A 154 3.39 6.53 2.30
N TYR A 155 2.56 5.97 1.42
CA TYR A 155 1.90 6.66 0.32
C TYR A 155 0.39 6.59 0.52
N LYS A 156 -0.22 7.76 0.77
CA LYS A 156 -1.68 7.94 0.88
C LYS A 156 -2.23 9.04 -0.03
N ASN A 157 -1.43 10.06 -0.34
CA ASN A 157 -1.72 11.15 -1.29
C ASN A 157 -0.42 11.92 -1.62
N GLY A 158 0.68 11.17 -1.70
CA GLY A 158 2.02 11.71 -1.56
C GLY A 158 2.83 10.84 -0.61
N LEU A 159 4.14 10.88 -0.79
CA LEU A 159 5.08 10.07 -0.03
C LEU A 159 5.44 10.77 1.27
N VAL A 160 5.27 10.08 2.40
CA VAL A 160 5.62 10.56 3.74
C VAL A 160 6.57 9.56 4.38
N SER A 161 7.60 10.05 5.08
CA SER A 161 8.49 9.19 5.86
C SER A 161 7.81 8.73 7.14
N VAL A 162 7.97 7.44 7.45
CA VAL A 162 7.58 6.87 8.73
C VAL A 162 8.79 6.93 9.66
N TYR A 163 8.62 7.52 10.84
CA TYR A 163 9.66 7.50 11.86
C TYR A 163 9.86 6.08 12.36
N VAL A 164 11.08 5.59 12.25
CA VAL A 164 11.46 4.25 12.68
C VAL A 164 12.59 4.36 13.70
N ARG A 165 12.38 3.80 14.88
CA ARG A 165 13.36 3.84 15.97
C ARG A 165 14.13 2.52 16.01
N ARG A 166 15.44 2.57 15.78
CA ARG A 166 16.38 1.43 15.91
C ARG A 166 16.19 0.30 14.89
N HIS A 167 15.47 0.55 13.80
CA HIS A 167 15.45 -0.34 12.64
C HIS A 167 15.93 0.46 11.43
N ASP A 168 16.98 -0.04 10.78
CA ASP A 168 17.68 0.63 9.69
C ASP A 168 17.55 -0.13 8.36
N ALA A 169 17.10 -1.39 8.39
CA ALA A 169 17.07 -2.28 7.22
C ALA A 169 15.79 -3.15 7.18
N ILE A 170 14.62 -2.49 7.23
CA ILE A 170 13.32 -3.17 7.11
C ILE A 170 13.17 -3.78 5.72
N SER A 171 12.94 -5.09 5.67
CA SER A 171 12.63 -5.86 4.46
C SER A 171 11.30 -6.60 4.59
N SER A 172 10.77 -7.01 3.44
CA SER A 172 9.58 -7.87 3.32
C SER A 172 8.37 -7.40 4.16
N PRO A 173 7.97 -6.12 4.01
CA PRO A 173 6.80 -5.58 4.69
C PRO A 173 5.55 -6.33 4.23
N VAL A 174 4.65 -6.65 5.15
CA VAL A 174 3.32 -7.18 4.84
C VAL A 174 2.35 -6.81 5.96
N PHE A 175 1.09 -6.56 5.60
CA PHE A 175 0.02 -6.37 6.58
C PHE A 175 -0.87 -7.59 6.63
N ALA A 176 -1.21 -8.00 7.85
CA ALA A 176 -2.35 -8.85 8.11
C ALA A 176 -3.66 -8.05 7.95
N ALA A 177 -4.78 -8.75 7.80
CA ALA A 177 -6.12 -8.18 7.68
C ALA A 177 -6.52 -7.37 8.92
N ASP A 178 -5.99 -7.72 10.10
CA ASP A 178 -6.19 -6.97 11.35
C ASP A 178 -5.33 -5.70 11.46
N GLY A 179 -4.53 -5.37 10.43
CA GLY A 179 -3.62 -4.22 10.41
C GLY A 179 -2.28 -4.46 11.10
N THR A 180 -2.01 -5.68 11.59
CA THR A 180 -0.68 -6.00 12.12
C THR A 180 0.36 -5.91 11.00
N PHE A 181 1.37 -5.07 11.18
CA PHE A 181 2.47 -4.89 10.26
C PHE A 181 3.59 -5.89 10.60
N PHE A 182 3.85 -6.83 9.70
CA PHE A 182 4.99 -7.74 9.79
C PHE A 182 6.10 -7.29 8.84
N TYR A 183 7.33 -7.53 9.26
CA TYR A 183 8.51 -7.28 8.43
C TYR A 183 9.67 -8.16 8.91
N SER A 184 10.70 -8.28 8.09
CA SER A 184 11.97 -8.85 8.50
C SER A 184 13.03 -7.77 8.68
N GLU A 185 13.92 -7.98 9.65
CA GLU A 185 15.14 -7.19 9.79
C GLU A 185 16.22 -8.06 10.42
N ILE A 186 17.42 -8.04 9.81
CA ILE A 186 18.57 -8.87 10.21
C ILE A 186 18.21 -10.37 10.24
N GLY A 187 17.19 -10.76 9.46
CA GLY A 187 16.72 -12.14 9.35
C GLY A 187 15.69 -12.56 10.41
N ASP A 188 15.38 -11.73 11.39
CA ASP A 188 14.33 -12.01 12.38
C ASP A 188 12.95 -11.58 11.87
N LEU A 189 11.90 -12.20 12.40
CA LEU A 189 10.51 -11.79 12.18
C LEU A 189 10.13 -10.72 13.23
N TRP A 190 9.62 -9.59 12.76
CA TRP A 190 9.12 -8.49 13.57
C TRP A 190 7.64 -8.25 13.31
N SER A 191 6.95 -7.72 14.32
CA SER A 191 5.55 -7.32 14.21
C SER A 191 5.30 -6.00 14.93
N GLY A 192 4.42 -5.18 14.40
CA GLY A 192 4.09 -3.89 14.98
C GLY A 192 2.89 -3.22 14.34
N GLN A 193 2.80 -1.91 14.54
CA GLN A 193 1.78 -1.05 13.94
C GLN A 193 2.42 0.26 13.49
N ILE A 194 1.91 0.81 12.38
CA ILE A 194 2.23 2.17 11.97
C ILE A 194 1.15 3.09 12.55
N GLU A 195 1.55 3.87 13.53
CA GLU A 195 0.67 4.82 14.19
C GLU A 195 0.77 6.19 13.52
N ASN A 196 -0.36 6.92 13.51
CA ASN A 196 -0.40 8.31 13.08
C ASN A 196 -0.74 9.19 14.28
N ASN A 197 0.22 10.00 14.70
CA ASN A 197 0.03 10.99 15.75
C ASN A 197 0.14 12.40 15.14
N GLU A 198 -1.00 13.07 14.99
CA GLU A 198 -1.09 14.44 14.46
C GLU A 198 -0.35 14.66 13.12
N GLY A 199 -0.41 13.67 12.22
CA GLY A 199 0.24 13.72 10.90
C GLY A 199 1.68 13.21 10.88
N THR A 200 2.23 12.83 12.03
CA THR A 200 3.52 12.13 12.13
C THR A 200 3.28 10.63 12.19
N TYR A 201 3.83 9.90 11.24
CA TYR A 201 3.76 8.45 11.23
C TYR A 201 4.96 7.85 11.96
N SER A 202 4.74 6.86 12.81
CA SER A 202 5.81 6.12 13.49
C SER A 202 5.54 4.62 13.55
N LEU A 203 6.59 3.82 13.41
CA LEU A 203 6.53 2.38 13.61
C LEU A 203 6.80 2.05 15.08
N THR A 204 5.81 1.45 15.74
CA THR A 204 5.98 0.78 17.03
C THR A 204 6.01 -0.73 16.77
N ALA A 205 7.13 -1.39 17.06
CA ALA A 205 7.31 -2.79 16.76
C ALA A 205 8.12 -3.53 17.83
N ASP A 206 7.85 -4.83 17.92
CA ASP A 206 8.54 -5.77 18.79
C ASP A 206 9.05 -6.96 17.99
N ARG A 207 10.11 -7.60 18.47
CA ARG A 207 10.61 -8.83 17.86
C ARG A 207 9.59 -9.93 18.08
N TYR A 208 9.02 -10.40 16.98
CA TYR A 208 7.99 -11.42 17.01
C TYR A 208 8.61 -12.80 17.28
N LEU A 209 9.66 -13.15 16.53
CA LEU A 209 10.39 -14.40 16.71
C LEU A 209 11.84 -14.27 16.21
N PRO A 210 12.86 -14.61 17.02
CA PRO A 210 14.24 -14.71 16.55
C PRO A 210 14.41 -15.94 15.66
N LEU A 211 14.42 -15.73 14.35
CA LEU A 211 14.53 -16.78 13.33
C LEU A 211 15.88 -16.74 12.60
N ALA A 212 16.64 -15.65 12.73
CA ALA A 212 17.95 -15.56 12.15
C ALA A 212 18.93 -16.49 12.87
N TYR A 213 19.70 -17.24 12.11
CA TYR A 213 20.91 -17.89 12.61
C TYR A 213 22.07 -17.53 11.71
N LEU A 214 23.15 -17.06 12.34
CA LEU A 214 24.35 -16.56 11.67
C LEU A 214 25.52 -17.50 11.95
N GLU A 215 26.16 -17.98 10.89
CA GLU A 215 27.43 -18.70 11.00
C GLU A 215 28.62 -17.74 10.84
N THR A 216 29.80 -18.15 11.32
CA THR A 216 30.98 -17.27 11.45
C THR A 216 31.55 -16.78 10.11
N ALA A 217 32.27 -15.64 10.15
CA ALA A 217 32.84 -14.93 9.00
C ALA A 217 33.92 -15.68 8.18
N ASN A 218 34.40 -16.85 8.65
CA ASN A 218 35.53 -17.57 8.05
C ASN A 218 35.14 -18.84 7.27
N THR A 219 33.84 -19.04 7.05
CA THR A 219 33.30 -20.14 6.22
C THR A 219 32.32 -19.56 5.20
N THR A 220 32.01 -20.27 4.12
CA THR A 220 31.00 -19.85 3.14
C THR A 220 29.71 -19.46 3.88
N PRO A 221 29.17 -18.23 3.77
CA PRO A 221 28.18 -17.73 4.72
C PRO A 221 26.87 -18.54 4.65
N SER A 222 26.58 -19.39 5.63
CA SER A 222 25.35 -20.20 5.73
C SER A 222 24.26 -19.51 6.58
N GLY A 223 24.43 -18.21 6.87
CA GLY A 223 23.45 -17.47 7.66
C GLY A 223 22.09 -17.44 6.96
N MET A 224 21.03 -17.75 7.70
CA MET A 224 19.66 -17.80 7.21
C MET A 224 18.80 -16.81 7.97
N GLY A 225 17.81 -16.26 7.28
CA GLY A 225 16.87 -15.31 7.87
C GLY A 225 15.59 -15.19 7.06
N VAL A 226 14.59 -14.55 7.65
CA VAL A 226 13.28 -14.33 7.02
C VAL A 226 13.42 -13.47 5.76
N SER A 227 13.11 -14.07 4.61
CA SER A 227 13.15 -13.40 3.30
C SER A 227 11.79 -12.99 2.79
N ASP A 228 10.73 -13.75 3.06
CA ASP A 228 9.34 -13.45 2.67
C ASP A 228 8.38 -13.86 3.79
N ILE A 229 7.21 -13.20 3.85
CA ILE A 229 6.24 -13.34 4.93
C ILE A 229 4.81 -13.35 4.36
N ALA A 230 3.99 -14.30 4.80
CA ALA A 230 2.56 -14.37 4.50
C ALA A 230 1.74 -14.66 5.78
N PRO A 231 1.17 -13.62 6.42
CA PRO A 231 0.32 -13.81 7.59
C PRO A 231 -1.06 -14.32 7.18
N VAL A 232 -1.58 -15.26 7.96
CA VAL A 232 -2.97 -15.71 7.93
C VAL A 232 -3.54 -15.69 9.35
N LYS A 233 -4.84 -15.97 9.49
CA LYS A 233 -5.56 -15.77 10.74
C LYS A 233 -4.89 -16.40 11.96
N ASP A 234 -4.46 -17.65 11.84
CA ASP A 234 -3.92 -18.43 12.96
C ASP A 234 -2.41 -18.70 12.85
N SER A 235 -1.73 -18.20 11.82
CA SER A 235 -0.31 -18.49 11.57
C SER A 235 0.37 -17.43 10.72
N VAL A 236 1.70 -17.39 10.75
CA VAL A 236 2.51 -16.63 9.82
C VAL A 236 3.39 -17.60 9.05
N TYR A 237 3.26 -17.61 7.72
CA TYR A 237 4.15 -18.40 6.88
C TYR A 237 5.36 -17.54 6.55
N VAL A 238 6.55 -18.14 6.64
CA VAL A 238 7.81 -17.46 6.33
C VAL A 238 8.68 -18.33 5.46
N GLN A 239 9.41 -17.69 4.55
CA GLN A 239 10.60 -18.30 3.97
C GLN A 239 11.81 -17.90 4.79
N LEU A 240 12.59 -18.88 5.24
CA LEU A 240 13.97 -18.66 5.65
C LEU A 240 14.86 -18.89 4.44
N PHE A 241 15.65 -17.87 4.09
CA PHE A 241 16.54 -17.91 2.94
C PHE A 241 17.93 -17.39 3.32
N ARG A 242 18.91 -17.78 2.52
CA ARG A 242 20.30 -17.38 2.73
C ARG A 242 20.44 -15.86 2.75
N MET A 243 21.00 -15.33 3.83
CA MET A 243 21.28 -13.92 3.98
C MET A 243 22.48 -13.53 3.11
N GLY A 244 22.27 -12.61 2.17
CA GLY A 244 23.35 -12.06 1.33
C GLY A 244 23.75 -12.92 0.12
N GLY A 245 22.91 -13.87 -0.32
CA GLY A 245 23.23 -14.68 -1.50
C GLY A 245 22.12 -15.59 -2.00
N SER A 246 22.47 -16.49 -2.91
CA SER A 246 21.63 -17.57 -3.40
C SER A 246 21.97 -18.89 -2.70
N GLY A 247 21.04 -19.85 -2.74
CA GLY A 247 21.25 -21.20 -2.24
C GLY A 247 20.05 -21.68 -1.44
N TRP A 248 20.35 -22.46 -0.41
CA TRP A 248 19.39 -23.27 0.30
C TRP A 248 18.50 -22.42 1.21
N GLY A 249 17.25 -22.87 1.34
CA GLY A 249 16.19 -22.24 2.10
C GLY A 249 15.18 -23.26 2.59
N ALA A 250 14.25 -22.80 3.42
CA ALA A 250 13.12 -23.60 3.85
C ALA A 250 11.91 -22.74 4.17
N MET A 251 10.74 -23.34 3.96
CA MET A 251 9.45 -22.77 4.30
C MET A 251 8.99 -23.24 5.67
N PHE A 252 8.49 -22.31 6.48
CA PHE A 252 7.97 -22.62 7.81
C PHE A 252 6.60 -21.98 8.02
N GLN A 253 5.75 -22.69 8.76
CA GLN A 253 4.57 -22.12 9.41
C GLN A 253 4.94 -21.79 10.86
N VAL A 254 4.74 -20.53 11.23
CA VAL A 254 4.93 -20.00 12.58
C VAL A 254 3.54 -19.84 13.23
N PRO A 255 3.32 -20.31 14.48
CA PRO A 255 2.06 -20.05 15.17
C PRO A 255 1.81 -18.55 15.35
N ARG A 256 0.54 -18.12 15.29
CA ARG A 256 0.19 -16.76 15.68
C ARG A 256 0.14 -16.65 17.20
N SER A 257 0.95 -15.76 17.77
CA SER A 257 0.93 -15.47 19.19
C SER A 257 -0.31 -14.64 19.52
N PRO A 258 -0.99 -14.88 20.66
CA PRO A 258 -1.97 -13.93 21.16
C PRO A 258 -1.31 -12.55 21.39
N PRO A 259 -2.08 -11.45 21.29
CA PRO A 259 -1.59 -10.11 21.61
C PRO A 259 -0.98 -10.07 23.01
N LYS A 260 0.04 -9.21 23.20
CA LYS A 260 0.69 -9.03 24.50
C LYS A 260 -0.37 -8.63 25.55
N GLU A 261 -0.54 -9.44 26.60
CA GLU A 261 -1.25 -8.95 27.79
C GLU A 261 -0.36 -7.91 28.49
N GLN A 262 -0.92 -6.73 28.79
CA GLN A 262 -0.28 -5.57 29.43
C GLN A 262 0.22 -5.80 30.88
N ARG A 263 0.46 -7.05 31.31
CA ARG A 263 0.63 -7.40 32.73
C ARG A 263 2.06 -7.32 33.26
N ALA A 264 3.08 -7.22 32.40
CA ALA A 264 4.48 -7.11 32.84
C ALA A 264 4.91 -5.64 32.97
N SER A 265 5.09 -5.13 34.19
CA SER A 265 5.48 -3.73 34.44
C SER A 265 6.98 -3.54 34.73
N GLY A 266 7.72 -4.63 35.02
CA GLY A 266 9.17 -4.59 35.27
C GLY A 266 10.00 -5.20 34.13
N MET A 267 11.17 -4.62 33.81
CA MET A 267 12.05 -5.09 32.72
C MET A 267 12.41 -6.58 32.82
N GLY A 268 12.65 -7.11 34.02
CA GLY A 268 12.93 -8.54 34.22
C GLY A 268 11.74 -9.44 33.89
N GLN A 269 10.52 -9.00 34.25
CA GLN A 269 9.28 -9.72 33.93
C GLN A 269 8.97 -9.67 32.43
N VAL A 270 9.19 -8.52 31.79
CA VAL A 270 9.06 -8.38 30.33
C VAL A 270 10.03 -9.31 29.62
N ALA A 271 11.31 -9.33 30.02
CA ALA A 271 12.29 -10.23 29.41
C ALA A 271 11.91 -11.71 29.59
N GLN A 272 11.48 -12.12 30.80
CA GLN A 272 11.06 -13.49 31.06
C GLN A 272 9.82 -13.88 30.24
N PHE A 273 8.86 -12.98 30.11
CA PHE A 273 7.67 -13.17 29.28
C PHE A 273 8.05 -13.39 27.80
N GLU A 274 8.87 -12.50 27.22
CA GLU A 274 9.27 -12.63 25.81
C GLU A 274 10.09 -13.90 25.55
N LEU A 275 11.01 -14.27 26.45
CA LEU A 275 11.79 -15.51 26.32
C LEU A 275 10.89 -16.76 26.37
N THR A 276 9.90 -16.76 27.25
CA THR A 276 8.94 -17.88 27.35
C THR A 276 8.09 -17.97 26.10
N ARG A 277 7.57 -16.83 25.63
CA ARG A 277 6.78 -16.74 24.39
C ARG A 277 7.59 -17.19 23.18
N TRP A 278 8.83 -16.75 23.02
CA TRP A 278 9.68 -17.18 21.91
C TRP A 278 9.96 -18.68 21.97
N LYS A 279 10.19 -19.24 23.16
CA LYS A 279 10.36 -20.68 23.31
C LYS A 279 9.13 -21.43 22.80
N GLU A 280 7.92 -21.05 23.23
CA GLU A 280 6.66 -21.68 22.79
C GLU A 280 6.45 -21.55 21.27
N LEU A 281 6.74 -20.38 20.70
CA LEU A 281 6.63 -20.14 19.25
C LEU A 281 7.65 -20.97 18.45
N LEU A 282 8.89 -21.07 18.94
CA LEU A 282 9.94 -21.89 18.33
C LEU A 282 9.60 -23.38 18.39
N GLU A 283 9.06 -23.86 19.52
CA GLU A 283 8.58 -25.25 19.67
C GLU A 283 7.38 -25.55 18.74
N GLY A 284 6.58 -24.54 18.41
CA GLY A 284 5.44 -24.67 17.50
C GLY A 284 5.75 -24.48 16.00
N LEU A 285 7.01 -24.26 15.62
CA LEU A 285 7.41 -24.14 14.22
C LEU A 285 7.15 -25.43 13.45
N LYS A 286 6.52 -25.32 12.28
CA LYS A 286 6.29 -26.47 11.38
C LYS A 286 7.03 -26.27 10.06
N PRO A 287 8.01 -27.13 9.72
CA PRO A 287 8.64 -27.09 8.40
C PRO A 287 7.66 -27.57 7.34
N LEU A 288 7.65 -26.89 6.19
CA LEU A 288 6.78 -27.21 5.05
C LEU A 288 7.57 -27.78 3.86
N GLY A 289 8.88 -27.61 3.86
CA GLY A 289 9.78 -28.12 2.83
C GLY A 289 11.00 -27.22 2.64
N GLU A 290 12.04 -27.79 2.03
CA GLU A 290 13.23 -27.05 1.59
C GLU A 290 12.94 -26.30 0.29
N ASN A 291 13.67 -25.21 0.05
CA ASN A 291 13.61 -24.48 -1.21
C ASN A 291 14.95 -23.81 -1.58
N ASP A 292 15.41 -24.03 -2.80
CA ASP A 292 16.67 -23.43 -3.29
C ASP A 292 16.49 -22.04 -3.94
N HIS A 293 15.24 -21.57 -3.98
CA HIS A 293 14.86 -20.36 -4.69
C HIS A 293 13.88 -19.51 -3.85
N PRO A 294 13.85 -18.18 -4.08
CA PRO A 294 12.84 -17.30 -3.50
C PRO A 294 11.43 -17.81 -3.74
N ALA A 295 10.63 -17.89 -2.68
CA ALA A 295 9.39 -18.66 -2.68
C ALA A 295 8.21 -17.94 -3.32
N CYS A 296 8.30 -16.67 -3.72
CA CYS A 296 7.13 -15.89 -4.19
C CYS A 296 5.91 -16.12 -3.27
N LEU A 297 6.04 -15.75 -1.99
CA LEU A 297 5.11 -16.11 -0.93
C LEU A 297 4.11 -14.98 -0.67
N CYS A 298 2.80 -15.30 -0.62
CA CYS A 298 1.77 -14.33 -0.23
C CYS A 298 0.53 -14.98 0.37
N ALA A 299 -0.24 -14.20 1.15
CA ALA A 299 -1.52 -14.61 1.73
C ALA A 299 -2.70 -13.98 0.97
N SER A 300 -3.84 -14.68 0.95
CA SER A 300 -5.08 -14.15 0.41
C SER A 300 -5.66 -13.03 1.28
N PRO A 301 -6.46 -12.09 0.74
CA PRO A 301 -7.03 -10.98 1.50
C PRO A 301 -7.93 -11.41 2.66
N ASP A 302 -8.56 -12.58 2.54
CA ASP A 302 -9.41 -13.20 3.56
C ASP A 302 -8.61 -14.01 4.61
N GLU A 303 -7.28 -14.08 4.48
CA GLU A 303 -6.38 -14.83 5.35
C GLU A 303 -6.69 -16.33 5.46
N THR A 304 -7.34 -16.93 4.45
CA THR A 304 -7.66 -18.37 4.43
C THR A 304 -6.70 -19.20 3.60
N ARG A 305 -5.93 -18.56 2.71
CA ARG A 305 -5.05 -19.20 1.74
C ARG A 305 -3.66 -18.58 1.70
N VAL A 306 -2.68 -19.41 1.38
CA VAL A 306 -1.29 -18.99 1.14
C VAL A 306 -0.83 -19.58 -0.17
N TYR A 307 -0.29 -18.73 -1.03
CA TYR A 307 0.37 -19.15 -2.26
C TYR A 307 1.88 -19.07 -2.07
N TYR A 308 2.59 -20.04 -2.64
CA TYR A 308 4.04 -19.99 -2.76
C TYR A 308 4.51 -20.87 -3.92
N THR A 309 5.70 -20.59 -4.42
CA THR A 309 6.45 -21.43 -5.34
C THR A 309 7.53 -22.20 -4.60
N ASN A 310 7.73 -23.45 -4.97
CA ASN A 310 8.86 -24.25 -4.53
C ASN A 310 9.34 -25.18 -5.65
N GLU A 311 10.66 -25.29 -5.85
CA GLU A 311 11.27 -26.13 -6.89
C GLU A 311 10.65 -25.97 -8.29
N GLY A 312 10.30 -24.73 -8.67
CA GLY A 312 9.68 -24.41 -9.95
C GLY A 312 8.21 -24.82 -10.08
N LYS A 313 7.59 -25.28 -9.00
CA LYS A 313 6.16 -25.61 -8.91
C LYS A 313 5.41 -24.56 -8.09
N ASP A 314 4.12 -24.47 -8.34
CA ASP A 314 3.19 -23.59 -7.66
C ASP A 314 2.40 -24.39 -6.61
N TYR A 315 2.23 -23.83 -5.42
CA TYR A 315 1.49 -24.47 -4.33
C TYR A 315 0.48 -23.49 -3.73
N LEU A 316 -0.66 -24.05 -3.31
CA LEU A 316 -1.69 -23.34 -2.57
C LEU A 316 -1.98 -24.09 -1.28
N ILE A 317 -1.83 -23.39 -0.16
CA ILE A 317 -2.31 -23.85 1.14
C ILE A 317 -3.71 -23.30 1.33
N THR A 318 -4.68 -24.18 1.60
CA THR A 318 -6.05 -23.79 1.94
C THR A 318 -6.43 -24.45 3.25
N ASN A 319 -6.79 -23.67 4.27
CA ASN A 319 -7.14 -24.20 5.60
C ASN A 319 -6.08 -25.16 6.17
N GLY A 320 -4.79 -24.86 5.95
CA GLY A 320 -3.66 -25.66 6.42
C GLY A 320 -3.34 -26.90 5.58
N GLN A 321 -4.08 -27.18 4.50
CA GLN A 321 -3.76 -28.25 3.57
C GLN A 321 -3.02 -27.72 2.35
N THR A 322 -1.85 -28.29 2.06
CA THR A 322 -1.02 -27.94 0.90
C THR A 322 -1.42 -28.75 -0.33
N ALA A 323 -1.65 -28.08 -1.46
CA ALA A 323 -1.85 -28.72 -2.75
C ALA A 323 -0.92 -28.09 -3.82
N GLU A 324 -0.36 -28.92 -4.69
CA GLU A 324 0.32 -28.47 -5.91
C GLU A 324 -0.72 -27.96 -6.92
N LEU A 325 -0.46 -26.81 -7.52
CA LEU A 325 -1.26 -26.25 -8.60
C LEU A 325 -0.72 -26.77 -9.94
N HIS A 326 -1.52 -27.55 -10.65
CA HIS A 326 -1.16 -28.08 -11.97
C HIS A 326 -1.57 -27.08 -13.06
N LEU A 327 -0.76 -26.02 -13.19
CA LEU A 327 -1.08 -24.90 -14.07
C LEU A 327 -0.91 -25.27 -15.55
N THR A 328 -1.99 -25.10 -16.31
CA THR A 328 -1.91 -25.14 -17.77
C THR A 328 -1.60 -23.74 -18.31
N LYS A 329 -0.87 -23.66 -19.41
CA LYS A 329 -0.66 -22.38 -20.08
C LYS A 329 -2.01 -21.93 -20.63
N ALA A 330 -2.51 -20.78 -20.17
CA ALA A 330 -3.70 -20.19 -20.74
C ALA A 330 -3.48 -20.05 -22.25
N ALA A 331 -4.49 -20.41 -23.06
CA ALA A 331 -4.47 -20.10 -24.48
C ALA A 331 -4.14 -18.61 -24.61
N THR A 332 -3.16 -18.27 -25.45
CA THR A 332 -2.81 -16.88 -25.76
C THR A 332 -4.07 -16.23 -26.33
N MET A 333 -4.88 -15.59 -25.48
CA MET A 333 -5.97 -14.78 -25.95
C MET A 333 -5.33 -13.56 -26.58
N THR A 334 -5.09 -13.64 -27.88
CA THR A 334 -5.02 -12.44 -28.70
C THR A 334 -6.32 -11.68 -28.46
N ASN A 335 -6.25 -10.35 -28.40
CA ASN A 335 -7.39 -9.44 -28.20
C ASN A 335 -8.60 -9.67 -29.15
N ALA A 336 -8.55 -10.65 -30.04
CA ALA A 336 -9.57 -11.03 -30.99
C ALA A 336 -10.66 -11.99 -30.47
N GLN A 337 -10.51 -12.63 -29.29
CA GLN A 337 -11.48 -13.67 -28.84
C GLN A 337 -12.34 -13.34 -27.61
N VAL A 338 -12.22 -12.14 -27.02
CA VAL A 338 -13.18 -11.65 -26.01
C VAL A 338 -14.42 -11.02 -26.68
N SER A 339 -14.40 -10.82 -28.01
CA SER A 339 -15.51 -10.21 -28.76
C SER A 339 -16.32 -11.26 -29.52
N SER A 340 -17.43 -11.76 -28.94
CA SER A 340 -18.56 -12.22 -29.75
C SER A 340 -19.92 -12.26 -29.05
N LYS A 341 -20.09 -11.62 -27.88
CA LYS A 341 -21.45 -11.43 -27.31
C LYS A 341 -21.71 -10.09 -26.59
N GLU A 342 -20.91 -9.08 -26.87
CA GLU A 342 -21.13 -7.72 -26.37
C GLU A 342 -21.00 -6.73 -27.54
N PRO A 343 -21.84 -5.67 -27.65
CA PRO A 343 -21.88 -4.82 -28.84
C PRO A 343 -20.52 -4.15 -29.08
N ALA A 344 -20.12 -4.09 -30.36
CA ALA A 344 -18.79 -3.72 -30.80
C ALA A 344 -18.26 -2.42 -30.15
N PRO A 345 -16.99 -2.39 -29.69
CA PRO A 345 -16.37 -1.16 -29.22
C PRO A 345 -16.11 -0.26 -30.43
N VAL A 346 -16.72 0.93 -30.41
CA VAL A 346 -16.30 2.04 -31.26
C VAL A 346 -14.86 2.36 -30.87
N ALA A 347 -13.97 2.33 -31.85
CA ALA A 347 -12.59 2.74 -31.68
C ALA A 347 -12.55 4.19 -31.18
N THR A 348 -12.27 4.40 -29.90
CA THR A 348 -11.91 5.72 -29.39
C THR A 348 -10.40 5.84 -29.43
N ASP A 349 -9.90 6.57 -30.43
CA ASP A 349 -8.63 7.27 -30.34
C ASP A 349 -8.62 8.05 -29.02
N VAL A 350 -7.86 7.54 -28.03
CA VAL A 350 -7.66 8.27 -26.77
C VAL A 350 -6.63 9.35 -27.04
N THR A 351 -7.11 10.45 -27.60
CA THR A 351 -6.45 11.74 -27.50
C THR A 351 -6.29 12.04 -26.01
N PRO A 352 -5.10 12.47 -25.51
CA PRO A 352 -4.96 12.93 -24.13
C PRO A 352 -6.05 13.98 -23.83
N PRO A 353 -6.64 14.00 -22.62
CA PRO A 353 -7.75 14.90 -22.30
C PRO A 353 -7.32 16.33 -22.62
N SER A 354 -8.14 16.99 -23.42
CA SER A 354 -7.88 18.37 -23.84
C SER A 354 -7.92 19.28 -22.61
N GLU A 355 -7.19 20.40 -22.63
CA GLU A 355 -7.23 21.41 -21.56
C GLU A 355 -8.68 21.89 -21.28
N THR A 356 -9.54 21.85 -22.31
CA THR A 356 -10.99 22.07 -22.26
C THR A 356 -11.77 21.04 -21.41
N ASP A 357 -11.31 19.79 -21.31
CA ASP A 357 -11.98 18.74 -20.53
C ASP A 357 -11.75 18.86 -19.02
N ILE A 358 -10.56 19.33 -18.63
CA ILE A 358 -10.20 19.61 -17.23
C ILE A 358 -10.99 20.83 -16.74
N GLN A 359 -11.05 21.87 -17.58
CA GLN A 359 -11.79 23.10 -17.28
C GLN A 359 -13.28 22.85 -17.06
N TYR A 360 -13.89 21.93 -17.82
CA TYR A 360 -15.31 21.62 -17.66
C TYR A 360 -15.67 21.06 -16.26
N GLY A 361 -14.84 20.17 -15.69
CA GLY A 361 -15.09 19.64 -14.34
C GLY A 361 -14.96 20.72 -13.26
N ILE A 362 -14.11 21.71 -13.50
CA ILE A 362 -13.98 22.90 -12.65
C ILE A 362 -15.25 23.75 -12.71
N ASP A 363 -15.83 23.94 -13.90
CA ASP A 363 -17.05 24.75 -14.09
C ASP A 363 -18.28 24.14 -13.39
N VAL A 364 -18.42 22.81 -13.39
CA VAL A 364 -19.50 22.10 -12.67
C VAL A 364 -19.40 22.36 -11.17
N VAL A 365 -18.21 22.23 -10.58
CA VAL A 365 -17.97 22.50 -9.16
C VAL A 365 -18.25 23.96 -8.80
N GLN A 366 -17.79 24.90 -9.62
CA GLN A 366 -18.05 26.32 -9.39
C GLN A 366 -19.56 26.63 -9.42
N LYS A 367 -20.29 26.05 -10.38
CA LYS A 367 -21.75 26.19 -10.47
C LYS A 367 -22.47 25.57 -9.28
N GLN A 368 -22.02 24.41 -8.81
CA GLN A 368 -22.57 23.74 -7.64
C GLN A 368 -22.36 24.58 -6.36
N VAL A 369 -21.14 25.05 -6.10
CA VAL A 369 -20.82 25.86 -4.90
C VAL A 369 -21.59 27.18 -4.90
N ALA A 370 -21.74 27.82 -6.05
CA ALA A 370 -22.57 29.01 -6.20
C ALA A 370 -24.05 28.71 -5.89
N ALA A 371 -24.59 27.61 -6.41
CA ALA A 371 -25.98 27.22 -6.19
C ALA A 371 -26.25 26.79 -4.74
N MET A 372 -25.28 26.14 -4.07
CA MET A 372 -25.33 25.84 -2.63
C MET A 372 -25.47 27.12 -1.79
N SER A 373 -24.65 28.14 -2.07
CA SER A 373 -24.71 29.43 -1.37
C SER A 373 -25.98 30.22 -1.69
N ALA A 374 -26.52 30.08 -2.91
CA ALA A 374 -27.79 30.69 -3.30
C ALA A 374 -29.02 29.94 -2.77
N ARG A 375 -28.85 28.70 -2.29
CA ARG A 375 -29.92 27.75 -1.94
C ARG A 375 -30.85 27.47 -3.13
N ASP A 376 -30.28 27.42 -4.33
CA ASP A 376 -30.99 27.16 -5.58
C ASP A 376 -31.07 25.65 -5.83
N VAL A 377 -32.14 25.03 -5.33
CA VAL A 377 -32.38 23.59 -5.41
C VAL A 377 -32.52 23.13 -6.87
N ASP A 378 -33.15 23.91 -7.73
CA ASP A 378 -33.36 23.52 -9.12
C ASP A 378 -32.04 23.51 -9.91
N THR A 379 -31.19 24.53 -9.70
CA THR A 379 -29.84 24.53 -10.28
C THR A 379 -29.02 23.37 -9.74
N LEU A 380 -29.04 23.09 -8.43
CA LEU A 380 -28.29 21.97 -7.85
C LEU A 380 -28.75 20.62 -8.42
N VAL A 381 -30.05 20.34 -8.40
CA VAL A 381 -30.62 19.09 -8.92
C VAL A 381 -30.30 18.91 -10.40
N SER A 382 -30.25 19.99 -11.18
CA SER A 382 -29.88 19.94 -12.60
C SER A 382 -28.43 19.47 -12.85
N LEU A 383 -27.54 19.54 -11.85
CA LEU A 383 -26.17 19.07 -11.96
C LEU A 383 -26.04 17.56 -11.76
N TYR A 384 -27.03 16.91 -11.14
CA TYR A 384 -27.00 15.48 -10.88
C TYR A 384 -27.55 14.65 -12.04
N GLY A 385 -27.11 13.40 -12.12
CA GLY A 385 -27.67 12.40 -13.03
C GLY A 385 -28.99 11.84 -12.50
N ASP A 386 -29.65 11.02 -13.31
CA ASP A 386 -30.93 10.41 -12.93
C ASP A 386 -30.80 9.48 -11.70
N ASN A 387 -29.64 8.84 -11.57
CA ASN A 387 -29.26 7.99 -10.45
C ASN A 387 -27.86 8.40 -9.95
N VAL A 388 -27.73 8.59 -8.64
CA VAL A 388 -26.56 9.17 -7.99
C VAL A 388 -26.21 8.35 -6.75
N ASP A 389 -24.95 7.95 -6.62
CA ASP A 389 -24.42 7.50 -5.33
C ASP A 389 -24.19 8.73 -4.43
N TYR A 390 -25.13 8.99 -3.51
CA TYR A 390 -25.23 10.28 -2.81
C TYR A 390 -24.87 10.17 -1.32
N LEU A 391 -23.75 10.77 -0.92
CA LEU A 391 -23.30 10.93 0.48
C LEU A 391 -23.36 9.62 1.29
N ASP A 392 -22.77 8.56 0.75
CA ASP A 392 -22.75 7.20 1.33
C ASP A 392 -24.14 6.52 1.52
N LYS A 393 -25.22 7.07 0.97
CA LYS A 393 -26.56 6.45 1.02
C LYS A 393 -26.76 5.37 -0.05
N GLY A 394 -25.76 5.13 -0.88
CA GLY A 394 -25.86 4.30 -2.07
C GLY A 394 -26.61 5.01 -3.19
N ASN A 395 -26.98 4.26 -4.21
CA ASN A 395 -27.57 4.79 -5.44
C ASN A 395 -29.03 5.24 -5.23
N VAL A 396 -29.30 6.53 -5.41
CA VAL A 396 -30.61 7.18 -5.22
C VAL A 396 -31.02 7.99 -6.46
N SER A 397 -32.32 8.25 -6.63
CA SER A 397 -32.79 9.08 -7.75
C SER A 397 -32.59 10.59 -7.51
N SER A 398 -32.58 11.37 -8.58
CA SER A 398 -32.52 12.84 -8.51
C SER A 398 -33.64 13.47 -7.66
N ASP A 399 -34.82 12.85 -7.59
CA ASP A 399 -35.92 13.25 -6.68
C ASP A 399 -35.58 13.08 -5.20
N VAL A 400 -34.79 12.05 -4.85
CA VAL A 400 -34.29 11.86 -3.49
C VAL A 400 -33.25 12.94 -3.17
N VAL A 401 -32.32 13.20 -4.08
CA VAL A 401 -31.33 14.29 -3.93
C VAL A 401 -32.02 15.64 -3.72
N ARG A 402 -33.07 15.94 -4.51
CA ARG A 402 -33.90 17.14 -4.35
C ARG A 402 -34.50 17.26 -2.94
N LYS A 403 -35.10 16.20 -2.43
CA LYS A 403 -35.71 16.18 -1.08
C LYS A 403 -34.67 16.41 0.01
N GLU A 404 -33.49 15.80 -0.11
CA GLU A 404 -32.39 15.96 0.83
C GLU A 404 -31.84 17.39 0.84
N LEU A 405 -31.63 17.99 -0.33
CA LEU A 405 -31.21 19.39 -0.46
C LEU A 405 -32.26 20.35 0.13
N GLN A 406 -33.55 20.12 -0.13
CA GLN A 406 -34.62 20.93 0.46
C GLN A 406 -34.62 20.81 1.99
N ALA A 407 -34.53 19.60 2.53
CA ALA A 407 -34.47 19.38 3.97
C ALA A 407 -33.22 20.03 4.60
N TYR A 408 -32.09 20.03 3.89
CA TYR A 408 -30.88 20.73 4.31
C TYR A 408 -31.07 22.25 4.39
N PHE A 409 -31.69 22.86 3.37
CA PHE A 409 -31.94 24.31 3.35
C PHE A 409 -33.06 24.76 4.30
N ASP A 410 -34.05 23.91 4.55
CA ASP A 410 -35.07 24.16 5.58
C ASP A 410 -34.44 24.17 6.98
N LYS A 411 -33.49 23.24 7.21
CA LYS A 411 -32.72 23.19 8.46
C LYS A 411 -31.77 24.38 8.61
N TRP A 412 -31.14 24.80 7.50
CA TRP A 412 -30.13 25.85 7.47
C TRP A 412 -30.53 26.99 6.51
N PRO A 413 -31.29 27.99 6.98
CA PRO A 413 -31.73 29.10 6.15
C PRO A 413 -30.60 30.07 5.74
N VAL A 414 -29.41 29.95 6.32
CA VAL A 414 -28.21 30.66 5.88
C VAL A 414 -27.16 29.61 5.54
N VAL A 415 -26.71 29.58 4.28
CA VAL A 415 -25.67 28.68 3.77
C VAL A 415 -24.66 29.49 2.98
N LYS A 416 -23.37 29.29 3.26
CA LYS A 416 -22.25 29.88 2.54
C LYS A 416 -21.23 28.81 2.27
N TRP A 417 -20.87 28.62 1.02
CA TRP A 417 -19.85 27.68 0.57
C TRP A 417 -18.85 28.41 -0.31
N GLU A 418 -17.57 28.11 -0.13
CA GLU A 418 -16.48 28.66 -0.94
C GLU A 418 -15.46 27.57 -1.22
N VAL A 419 -14.99 27.46 -2.47
CA VAL A 419 -13.92 26.51 -2.82
C VAL A 419 -12.60 26.96 -2.19
N LYS A 420 -11.91 26.03 -1.54
CA LYS A 420 -10.61 26.24 -0.92
C LYS A 420 -9.52 25.51 -1.71
N GLY A 421 -8.62 26.28 -2.31
CA GLY A 421 -7.48 25.72 -3.04
C GLY A 421 -7.84 25.27 -4.45
N VAL A 422 -7.09 24.29 -4.96
CA VAL A 422 -7.19 23.85 -6.36
C VAL A 422 -8.24 22.74 -6.50
N ILE A 423 -9.16 22.89 -7.46
CA ILE A 423 -10.06 21.82 -7.90
C ILE A 423 -9.27 20.85 -8.78
N GLN A 424 -9.24 19.58 -8.41
CA GLN A 424 -8.58 18.53 -9.17
C GLN A 424 -9.61 17.75 -9.98
N SER A 425 -9.66 17.99 -11.29
CA SER A 425 -10.47 17.20 -12.23
C SER A 425 -9.58 16.25 -13.02
N ARG A 426 -9.94 14.96 -13.07
CA ARG A 426 -9.22 13.93 -13.83
C ARG A 426 -10.19 13.03 -14.57
N LEU A 427 -9.97 12.82 -15.87
CA LEU A 427 -10.68 11.80 -16.64
C LEU A 427 -10.41 10.38 -16.07
N VAL A 428 -11.46 9.62 -15.82
CA VAL A 428 -11.44 8.23 -15.38
C VAL A 428 -12.26 7.41 -16.37
N GLY A 429 -11.63 6.46 -17.06
CA GLY A 429 -12.28 5.70 -18.14
C GLY A 429 -12.38 6.50 -19.44
N GLN A 430 -13.43 6.26 -20.23
CA GLN A 430 -13.60 6.86 -21.56
C GLN A 430 -14.29 8.24 -21.52
N SER A 431 -15.12 8.51 -20.52
CA SER A 431 -15.93 9.74 -20.47
C SER A 431 -16.25 10.26 -19.07
N ASN A 432 -15.89 9.54 -18.00
CA ASN A 432 -16.19 9.97 -16.65
C ASN A 432 -15.05 10.81 -16.07
N TYR A 433 -15.35 11.68 -15.11
CA TYR A 433 -14.36 12.52 -14.45
C TYR A 433 -14.47 12.35 -12.96
N ASN A 434 -13.33 12.15 -12.30
CA ASN A 434 -13.25 12.26 -10.85
C ASN A 434 -12.80 13.69 -10.51
N VAL A 435 -13.62 14.40 -9.74
CA VAL A 435 -13.37 15.77 -9.32
C VAL A 435 -13.23 15.81 -7.80
N ASN A 436 -12.10 16.31 -7.32
CA ASN A 436 -11.82 16.47 -5.90
C ASN A 436 -11.56 17.93 -5.57
N PHE A 437 -12.25 18.46 -4.57
CA PHE A 437 -12.07 19.83 -4.15
C PHE A 437 -12.36 19.96 -2.65
N ALA A 438 -11.78 20.98 -2.03
CA ALA A 438 -12.14 21.34 -0.66
C ALA A 438 -13.07 22.54 -0.67
N VAL A 439 -14.00 22.60 0.28
CA VAL A 439 -14.85 23.76 0.53
C VAL A 439 -14.67 24.25 1.95
N VAL A 440 -14.73 25.56 2.15
CA VAL A 440 -15.06 26.18 3.44
C VAL A 440 -16.57 26.38 3.43
N PHE A 441 -17.25 25.90 4.47
CA PHE A 441 -18.68 26.09 4.61
C PHE A 441 -19.01 26.79 5.93
N GLU A 442 -20.07 27.59 5.88
CA GLU A 442 -20.74 28.14 7.04
C GLU A 442 -22.25 28.01 6.86
N VAL A 443 -22.90 27.39 7.84
CA VAL A 443 -24.36 27.31 7.91
C VAL A 443 -24.88 27.84 9.23
N SER A 444 -26.02 28.51 9.21
CA SER A 444 -26.68 28.94 10.44
C SER A 444 -28.19 28.99 10.31
N ASN A 445 -28.83 28.85 11.47
CA ASN A 445 -30.27 29.01 11.62
C ASN A 445 -30.51 30.05 12.72
N PRO A 446 -30.76 31.32 12.34
CA PRO A 446 -30.97 32.40 13.30
C PRO A 446 -32.15 32.16 14.25
N ALA A 447 -33.21 31.51 13.78
CA ALA A 447 -34.40 31.20 14.59
C ALA A 447 -34.07 30.25 15.75
N THR A 448 -33.10 29.34 15.57
CA THR A 448 -32.64 28.41 16.60
C THR A 448 -31.31 28.81 17.25
N LYS A 449 -30.73 29.95 16.85
CA LYS A 449 -29.37 30.41 17.23
C LYS A 449 -28.25 29.39 16.99
N LYS A 450 -28.44 28.42 16.08
CA LYS A 450 -27.43 27.40 15.75
C LYS A 450 -26.54 27.87 14.61
N ARG A 451 -25.23 27.61 14.72
CA ARG A 451 -24.24 27.87 13.67
C ARG A 451 -23.21 26.74 13.62
N VAL A 452 -22.84 26.35 12.39
CA VAL A 452 -21.75 25.41 12.11
C VAL A 452 -20.89 26.00 11.02
N ALA A 453 -19.58 26.08 11.23
CA ALA A 453 -18.61 26.48 10.22
C ALA A 453 -17.47 25.48 10.18
N GLY A 454 -16.87 25.27 9.01
CA GLY A 454 -15.89 24.22 8.84
C GLY A 454 -15.28 24.14 7.44
N THR A 455 -14.50 23.09 7.24
CA THR A 455 -14.00 22.70 5.93
C THR A 455 -14.39 21.26 5.63
N ALA A 456 -14.83 21.02 4.40
CA ALA A 456 -15.10 19.67 3.88
C ALA A 456 -14.26 19.40 2.63
N THR A 457 -14.00 18.12 2.37
CA THR A 457 -13.47 17.64 1.10
C THR A 457 -14.59 16.91 0.37
N GLU A 458 -14.83 17.32 -0.86
CA GLU A 458 -15.79 16.73 -1.79
C GLU A 458 -15.04 15.87 -2.79
N THR A 459 -15.57 14.67 -3.03
CA THR A 459 -15.16 13.76 -4.10
C THR A 459 -16.38 13.45 -4.95
N GLU A 460 -16.32 13.84 -6.21
CA GLU A 460 -17.41 13.66 -7.16
C GLU A 460 -17.00 12.84 -8.37
N MET A 461 -17.94 12.08 -8.92
CA MET A 461 -17.81 11.47 -10.23
C MET A 461 -18.81 12.12 -11.19
N LEU A 462 -18.32 12.70 -12.28
CA LEU A 462 -19.13 13.25 -13.35
C LEU A 462 -19.17 12.28 -14.54
N ALA A 463 -20.33 12.09 -15.15
CA ALA A 463 -20.49 11.34 -16.40
C ALA A 463 -21.38 12.13 -17.37
N PRO A 464 -21.12 12.09 -18.70
CA PRO A 464 -21.98 12.74 -19.67
C PRO A 464 -23.37 12.08 -19.73
N ASP A 465 -24.40 12.90 -19.80
CA ASP A 465 -25.75 12.46 -20.18
C ASP A 465 -25.85 12.25 -21.70
N ALA A 466 -27.03 11.82 -22.16
CA ALA A 466 -27.29 11.58 -23.58
C ALA A 466 -27.13 12.83 -24.47
N SER A 467 -27.12 14.04 -23.89
CA SER A 467 -26.88 15.31 -24.59
C SER A 467 -25.41 15.77 -24.49
N GLY A 468 -24.55 14.98 -23.83
CA GLY A 468 -23.15 15.31 -23.61
C GLY A 468 -22.89 16.24 -22.41
N ASN A 469 -23.91 16.64 -21.65
CA ASN A 469 -23.71 17.44 -20.44
C ASN A 469 -23.23 16.53 -19.32
N LYS A 470 -22.15 16.91 -18.62
CA LYS A 470 -21.65 16.07 -17.53
C LYS A 470 -22.46 16.30 -16.27
N LYS A 471 -22.90 15.20 -15.67
CA LYS A 471 -23.75 15.14 -14.48
C LYS A 471 -23.02 14.45 -13.35
N ILE A 472 -23.21 14.92 -12.12
CA ILE A 472 -22.73 14.26 -10.91
C ILE A 472 -23.51 12.94 -10.76
N ILE A 473 -22.80 11.82 -10.86
CA ILE A 473 -23.34 10.46 -10.68
C ILE A 473 -22.86 9.82 -9.37
N SER A 474 -21.90 10.45 -8.68
CA SER A 474 -21.49 10.09 -7.34
C SER A 474 -20.97 11.33 -6.63
N GLN A 475 -21.33 11.50 -5.36
CA GLN A 475 -20.82 12.56 -4.50
C GLN A 475 -20.57 12.02 -3.09
N HIS A 476 -19.39 12.29 -2.57
CA HIS A 476 -18.94 11.91 -1.23
C HIS A 476 -18.35 13.13 -0.52
N GLU A 477 -18.87 13.44 0.66
CA GLU A 477 -18.40 14.55 1.49
C GLU A 477 -17.68 14.02 2.74
N LYS A 478 -16.50 14.59 3.03
CA LYS A 478 -15.81 14.39 4.30
C LYS A 478 -15.56 15.72 5.01
N VAL A 479 -16.34 15.99 6.07
CA VAL A 479 -16.10 17.14 6.96
C VAL A 479 -14.78 16.94 7.72
N THR A 480 -13.82 17.82 7.47
CA THR A 480 -12.46 17.71 8.00
C THR A 480 -12.28 18.51 9.30
N ILE A 481 -12.93 19.66 9.41
CA ILE A 481 -12.96 20.49 10.63
C ILE A 481 -14.36 21.07 10.74
N SER A 482 -14.97 21.03 11.94
CA SER A 482 -16.20 21.77 12.21
C SER A 482 -16.18 22.40 13.60
N HIS A 483 -16.64 23.65 13.69
CA HIS A 483 -16.90 24.35 14.94
C HIS A 483 -18.39 24.55 15.07
N ARG A 484 -18.97 24.01 16.15
CA ARG A 484 -20.38 24.23 16.52
C ARG A 484 -20.41 25.21 17.66
N SER A 485 -21.17 26.29 17.51
CA SER A 485 -21.50 27.16 18.65
C SER A 485 -22.99 27.10 18.88
N ASP A 486 -23.38 26.52 20.01
CA ASP A 486 -24.74 26.63 20.52
C ASP A 486 -24.82 27.89 21.37
N GLY A 487 -25.56 28.90 20.89
CA GLY A 487 -25.86 30.06 21.71
C GLY A 487 -26.69 29.62 22.92
N LYS A 488 -26.12 29.69 24.14
CA LYS A 488 -26.92 29.60 25.36
C LYS A 488 -28.01 30.70 25.31
N PRO A 489 -29.22 30.42 25.83
CA PRO A 489 -30.40 31.28 25.69
C PRO A 489 -30.13 32.75 26.01
#